data_AF-A0A7D9JQ98-F1
#
_entry.id   AF-A0A7D9JQ98-F1
#
_cell.length_a   1.000
_cell.length_b   1.000
_cell.length_c   1.000
_cell.angle_alpha   90.00
_cell.angle_beta   90.00
_cell.angle_gamma   90.00
#
_symmetry.space_group_name_H-M   'P 1'
#
loop_
_entity.id
_entity.type
_entity.pdbx_description
1 polymer ?
#
loop_
_entity_poly.entity_id
_entity_poly.type
_entity_poly.pdbx_seq_one_letter_code
_entity_poly.pdbx_strand_id
1 'polypeptide(L)'
;MLYAWVNSLNLLSLNSSEPACARDAKDKVPHTQNPFTIMMAMQRQQKSLPHKYEVKKPNRKLDLKNDILGCLEINELGWTADAVTDQGCNFINTLADVLWAIDGHDKTLQDRGCGIPEMFKHLQGYNKPEITKHRKRVYNALLRLADNLRKYANYLDEQLAATETSQARKIPRTDVDEWQ
;
A
#
# COMPACT_ATOMS: atom_id res chain seq x y z
N MET A 1 -5.16 -32.22 22.09
CA MET A 1 -4.46 -30.97 22.47
C MET A 1 -5.35 -29.82 22.01
N LEU A 2 -6.26 -29.32 22.86
CA LEU A 2 -6.16 -28.04 23.62
C LEU A 2 -6.28 -26.82 22.66
N TYR A 3 -7.25 -25.89 22.66
CA TYR A 3 -8.46 -25.48 23.42
C TYR A 3 -9.31 -24.62 22.41
N ALA A 4 -10.65 -24.74 22.25
CA ALA A 4 -11.75 -24.19 23.06
C ALA A 4 -11.80 -22.64 23.21
N TRP A 5 -12.79 -21.98 22.58
CA TRP A 5 -13.71 -20.92 23.11
C TRP A 5 -14.30 -20.08 21.95
N VAL A 6 -15.57 -19.69 21.85
CA VAL A 6 -16.84 -19.99 22.53
C VAL A 6 -17.94 -19.58 21.52
N ASN A 7 -18.85 -20.51 21.26
CA ASN A 7 -20.20 -20.21 20.78
C ASN A 7 -21.07 -19.99 22.03
N SER A 8 -21.73 -18.84 22.16
CA SER A 8 -23.04 -18.72 22.82
C SER A 8 -23.48 -17.26 22.93
N LEU A 9 -24.73 -17.01 22.51
CA LEU A 9 -25.80 -16.32 23.26
C LEU A 9 -26.85 -15.88 22.23
N ASN A 10 -27.87 -16.72 22.00
CA ASN A 10 -29.16 -16.77 22.71
C ASN A 10 -30.23 -15.85 22.09
N LEU A 11 -30.99 -16.48 21.19
CA LEU A 11 -32.43 -16.27 21.04
C LEU A 11 -33.12 -16.54 22.39
N LEU A 12 -33.94 -15.61 22.87
CA LEU A 12 -35.13 -15.81 23.73
C LEU A 12 -35.95 -14.50 23.61
N SER A 13 -37.05 -14.47 22.87
CA SER A 13 -38.42 -14.88 23.24
C SER A 13 -38.98 -14.19 24.48
N LEU A 14 -40.16 -13.60 24.27
CA LEU A 14 -41.05 -12.96 25.24
C LEU A 14 -41.27 -13.82 26.50
N ASN A 15 -41.38 -13.15 27.65
CA ASN A 15 -42.41 -13.43 28.64
C ASN A 15 -42.63 -12.20 29.55
N SER A 16 -43.89 -11.82 29.68
CA SER A 16 -44.41 -10.77 30.57
C SER A 16 -44.68 -11.31 31.98
N SER A 17 -44.35 -10.54 33.01
CA SER A 17 -45.17 -10.38 34.24
C SER A 17 -44.52 -9.34 35.18
N GLU A 18 -45.29 -8.30 35.49
CA GLU A 18 -45.10 -7.18 36.44
C GLU A 18 -44.95 -7.61 37.94
N PRO A 19 -44.91 -6.69 38.94
CA PRO A 19 -44.30 -5.35 39.06
C PRO A 19 -43.49 -5.18 40.39
N ALA A 20 -42.69 -4.11 40.54
CA ALA A 20 -42.69 -3.22 41.73
C ALA A 20 -41.44 -2.33 41.85
N CYS A 21 -41.70 -1.10 42.31
CA CYS A 21 -40.80 -0.13 42.94
C CYS A 21 -39.77 0.62 42.07
N ALA A 22 -40.28 1.71 41.48
CA ALA A 22 -39.79 3.07 41.65
C ALA A 22 -38.28 3.26 41.81
N ARG A 23 -37.62 3.58 40.69
CA ARG A 23 -36.47 4.50 40.66
C ARG A 23 -36.57 5.37 39.41
N ASP A 24 -36.61 6.67 39.63
CA ASP A 24 -36.44 7.70 38.62
C ASP A 24 -35.12 7.50 37.87
N ALA A 25 -35.20 6.90 36.69
CA ALA A 25 -34.13 6.95 35.70
C ALA A 25 -34.77 7.52 34.45
N LYS A 26 -34.42 8.78 34.14
CA LYS A 26 -34.77 9.47 32.90
C LYS A 26 -34.66 8.48 31.74
N ASP A 27 -35.79 8.14 31.14
CA ASP A 27 -35.87 7.38 29.90
C ASP A 27 -35.05 8.12 28.85
N LYS A 28 -33.79 7.73 28.68
CA LYS A 28 -33.07 7.94 27.43
C LYS A 28 -33.70 6.95 26.48
N VAL A 29 -34.78 7.38 25.82
CA VAL A 29 -35.29 6.76 24.58
C VAL A 29 -34.05 6.36 23.78
N PRO A 30 -33.82 5.07 23.48
CA PRO A 30 -32.68 4.68 22.68
C PRO A 30 -32.81 5.48 21.40
N HIS A 31 -31.87 6.39 21.18
CA HIS A 31 -31.87 7.27 20.03
C HIS A 31 -31.97 6.36 18.82
N THR A 32 -33.17 6.29 18.25
CA THR A 32 -33.46 5.56 17.02
C THR A 32 -32.54 6.20 16.02
N GLN A 33 -31.39 5.56 15.76
CA GLN A 33 -30.42 6.07 14.81
C GLN A 33 -31.19 6.37 13.54
N ASN A 34 -31.15 7.64 13.14
CA ASN A 34 -31.93 8.11 12.02
C ASN A 34 -31.62 7.17 10.83
N PRO A 35 -32.63 6.61 10.14
CA PRO A 35 -32.39 5.67 9.03
C PRO A 35 -31.47 6.26 7.97
N PHE A 36 -31.46 7.59 7.79
CA PHE A 36 -30.51 8.28 6.95
C PHE A 36 -29.07 8.17 7.48
N THR A 37 -28.83 8.25 8.79
CA THR A 37 -27.50 8.05 9.39
C THR A 37 -27.00 6.62 9.19
N ILE A 38 -27.88 5.63 9.34
CA ILE A 38 -27.55 4.22 9.09
C ILE A 38 -27.22 4.01 7.62
N MET A 39 -28.04 4.55 6.72
CA MET A 39 -27.83 4.46 5.27
C MET A 39 -26.52 5.13 4.84
N MET A 40 -26.21 6.31 5.38
CA MET A 40 -24.96 7.02 5.12
C MET A 40 -23.74 6.27 5.67
N ALA A 41 -23.86 5.62 6.83
CA ALA A 41 -22.80 4.78 7.38
C ALA A 41 -22.55 3.54 6.51
N MET A 42 -23.60 2.88 6.04
CA MET A 42 -23.52 1.72 5.13
C MET A 42 -22.92 2.12 3.78
N GLN A 43 -23.29 3.28 3.23
CA GLN A 43 -22.73 3.78 1.97
C GLN A 43 -21.22 4.01 2.04
N ARG A 44 -20.71 4.49 3.17
CA ARG A 44 -19.26 4.68 3.39
C ARG A 44 -18.48 3.37 3.45
N GLN A 45 -19.15 2.28 3.81
CA GLN A 45 -18.57 0.94 3.84
C GLN A 45 -18.62 0.23 2.48
N GLN A 46 -19.36 0.78 1.51
CA GLN A 46 -19.37 0.21 0.17
C GLN A 46 -17.99 0.35 -0.46
N LYS A 47 -17.45 -0.79 -0.86
CA LYS A 47 -16.21 -0.88 -1.59
C LYS A 47 -16.52 -0.67 -3.07
N SER A 48 -15.79 0.22 -3.71
CA SER A 48 -15.82 0.43 -5.14
C SER A 48 -14.43 0.28 -5.74
N LEU A 49 -14.39 -0.05 -7.02
CA LEU A 49 -13.18 -0.19 -7.80
C LEU A 49 -12.91 1.12 -8.57
N PRO A 50 -11.64 1.45 -8.84
CA PRO A 50 -11.30 2.50 -9.79
C PRO A 50 -11.95 2.25 -11.16
N HIS A 51 -12.28 3.33 -11.87
CA HIS A 51 -12.82 3.22 -13.22
C HIS A 51 -11.84 2.47 -14.15
N LYS A 52 -12.38 1.58 -14.97
CA LYS A 52 -11.62 0.90 -16.03
C LYS A 52 -11.05 1.94 -16.99
N TYR A 53 -9.82 1.72 -17.44
CA TYR A 53 -9.14 2.63 -18.33
C TYR A 53 -9.68 2.48 -19.76
N GLU A 54 -10.12 3.57 -20.37
CA GLU A 54 -10.51 3.59 -21.78
C GLU A 54 -9.29 3.41 -22.68
N VAL A 55 -9.24 2.28 -23.39
CA VAL A 55 -8.15 1.96 -24.32
C VAL A 55 -8.46 2.59 -25.68
N LYS A 56 -8.19 3.90 -25.83
CA LYS A 56 -8.37 4.62 -27.13
C LYS A 56 -7.37 4.17 -28.21
N LYS A 57 -6.25 3.57 -27.79
CA LYS A 57 -5.18 3.04 -28.64
C LYS A 57 -4.66 1.76 -27.99
N PRO A 58 -4.22 0.73 -28.75
CA PRO A 58 -3.74 -0.52 -28.19
C PRO A 58 -2.55 -0.25 -27.24
N ASN A 59 -2.78 -0.40 -25.94
CA ASN A 59 -1.79 -0.18 -24.91
C ASN A 59 -1.82 -1.36 -23.94
N ARG A 60 -0.90 -2.30 -24.15
CA ARG A 60 -0.79 -3.54 -23.37
C ARG A 60 -0.63 -3.30 -21.87
N LYS A 61 -0.08 -2.16 -21.48
CA LYS A 61 0.05 -1.80 -20.06
C LYS A 61 -1.29 -1.36 -19.47
N LEU A 62 -2.17 -0.75 -20.26
CA LEU A 62 -3.55 -0.44 -19.83
C LEU A 62 -4.40 -1.71 -19.83
N ASP A 63 -4.20 -2.61 -20.80
CA ASP A 63 -4.87 -3.92 -20.81
C ASP A 63 -4.54 -4.69 -19.52
N LEU A 64 -3.25 -4.76 -19.13
CA LEU A 64 -2.82 -5.35 -17.86
C LEU A 64 -3.53 -4.71 -16.64
N LYS A 65 -3.66 -3.38 -16.61
CA LYS A 65 -4.37 -2.69 -15.51
C LYS A 65 -5.85 -3.05 -15.49
N ASN A 66 -6.48 -3.16 -16.64
CA ASN A 66 -7.89 -3.54 -16.74
C ASN A 66 -8.12 -4.99 -16.33
N ASP A 67 -7.18 -5.88 -16.66
CA ASP A 67 -7.24 -7.28 -16.22
C ASP A 67 -7.04 -7.41 -14.71
N ILE A 68 -6.10 -6.65 -14.12
CA ILE A 68 -5.98 -6.53 -12.65
C ILE A 68 -7.29 -6.05 -12.01
N LEU A 69 -7.94 -5.04 -12.58
CA LEU A 69 -9.25 -4.58 -12.11
C LEU A 69 -10.31 -5.68 -12.21
N GLY A 70 -10.30 -6.46 -13.29
CA GLY A 70 -11.18 -7.63 -13.45
C GLY A 70 -10.91 -8.71 -12.40
N CYS A 71 -9.66 -8.99 -12.06
CA CYS A 71 -9.30 -9.90 -10.98
C CYS A 71 -9.84 -9.42 -9.64
N LEU A 72 -9.75 -8.13 -9.34
CA LEU A 72 -10.28 -7.57 -8.09
C LEU A 72 -11.81 -7.61 -8.06
N GLU A 73 -12.47 -7.39 -9.20
CA GLU A 73 -13.92 -7.50 -9.37
C GLU A 73 -14.42 -8.92 -9.07
N ILE A 74 -13.74 -9.95 -9.59
CA ILE A 74 -14.07 -11.36 -9.33
C ILE A 74 -13.91 -11.72 -7.84
N ASN A 75 -12.96 -11.12 -7.15
CA ASN A 75 -12.69 -11.41 -5.74
C ASN A 75 -13.47 -10.49 -4.77
N GLU A 76 -14.40 -9.67 -5.28
CA GLU A 76 -15.18 -8.69 -4.49
C GLU A 76 -14.30 -7.74 -3.66
N LEU A 77 -13.11 -7.44 -4.19
CA LEU A 77 -12.14 -6.54 -3.58
C LEU A 77 -12.34 -5.12 -4.11
N GLY A 78 -12.14 -4.14 -3.23
CA GLY A 78 -12.26 -2.73 -3.58
C GLY A 78 -11.92 -1.83 -2.41
N TRP A 79 -11.97 -0.54 -2.64
CA TRP A 79 -11.65 0.49 -1.66
C TRP A 79 -12.90 1.25 -1.24
N THR A 80 -12.91 1.81 -0.04
CA THR A 80 -13.95 2.78 0.34
C THR A 80 -13.87 3.99 -0.59
N ALA A 81 -15.00 4.64 -0.86
CA ALA A 81 -15.10 5.73 -1.84
C ALA A 81 -14.00 6.81 -1.69
N ASP A 82 -13.63 7.15 -0.45
CA ASP A 82 -12.60 8.14 -0.14
C ASP A 82 -11.17 7.66 -0.49
N ALA A 83 -10.92 6.35 -0.47
CA ALA A 83 -9.61 5.75 -0.73
C ALA A 83 -9.42 5.27 -2.18
N VAL A 84 -10.48 5.23 -3.00
CA VAL A 84 -10.41 4.76 -4.41
C VAL A 84 -9.45 5.60 -5.24
N THR A 85 -9.58 6.93 -5.17
CA THR A 85 -8.84 7.85 -6.03
C THR A 85 -7.35 7.84 -5.73
N ASP A 86 -6.98 7.78 -4.43
CA ASP A 86 -5.60 7.87 -4.00
C ASP A 86 -4.95 6.51 -3.83
N GLN A 87 -5.51 5.66 -2.96
CA GLN A 87 -4.91 4.37 -2.64
C GLN A 87 -5.22 3.33 -3.71
N GLY A 88 -6.45 3.28 -4.21
CA GLY A 88 -6.86 2.34 -5.25
C GLY A 88 -6.08 2.54 -6.54
N CYS A 89 -6.08 3.76 -7.08
CA CYS A 89 -5.31 4.07 -8.30
C CYS A 89 -3.81 3.81 -8.13
N ASN A 90 -3.21 4.20 -7.00
CA ASN A 90 -1.79 3.96 -6.76
C ASN A 90 -1.48 2.48 -6.64
N PHE A 91 -2.31 1.70 -5.94
CA PHE A 91 -2.14 0.25 -5.85
C PHE A 91 -2.15 -0.42 -7.22
N ILE A 92 -3.14 -0.09 -8.07
CA ILE A 92 -3.23 -0.63 -9.44
C ILE A 92 -2.00 -0.24 -10.27
N ASN A 93 -1.57 1.02 -10.17
CA ASN A 93 -0.39 1.50 -10.87
C ASN A 93 0.88 0.76 -10.44
N THR A 94 1.11 0.65 -9.13
CA THR A 94 2.29 -0.02 -8.57
C THR A 94 2.28 -1.52 -8.88
N LEU A 95 1.14 -2.19 -8.73
CA LEU A 95 1.02 -3.61 -9.05
C LEU A 95 1.25 -3.86 -10.54
N ALA A 96 0.68 -3.03 -11.41
CA ALA A 96 0.92 -3.12 -12.84
C ALA A 96 2.39 -2.87 -13.19
N ASP A 97 3.07 -1.93 -12.52
CA ASP A 97 4.50 -1.66 -12.75
C ASP A 97 5.39 -2.84 -12.32
N VAL A 98 5.08 -3.46 -11.18
CA VAL A 98 5.78 -4.64 -10.68
C VAL A 98 5.59 -5.82 -11.63
N LEU A 99 4.34 -6.14 -11.99
CA LEU A 99 4.04 -7.22 -12.92
C LEU A 99 4.66 -6.97 -14.30
N TRP A 100 4.63 -5.74 -14.78
CA TRP A 100 5.28 -5.35 -16.02
C TRP A 100 6.80 -5.58 -15.99
N ALA A 101 7.46 -5.25 -14.87
CA ALA A 101 8.89 -5.48 -14.71
C ALA A 101 9.22 -6.98 -14.65
N ILE A 102 8.43 -7.75 -13.91
CA ILE A 102 8.59 -9.20 -13.77
C ILE A 102 8.43 -9.89 -15.13
N ASP A 103 7.38 -9.55 -15.89
CA ASP A 103 7.06 -10.17 -17.19
C ASP A 103 8.19 -9.97 -18.22
N GLY A 104 8.90 -8.84 -18.17
CA GLY A 104 10.09 -8.60 -19.01
C GLY A 104 11.33 -9.42 -18.62
N HIS A 105 11.33 -10.03 -17.44
CA HIS A 105 12.47 -10.73 -16.82
C HIS A 105 12.15 -12.17 -16.42
N ASP A 106 11.04 -12.74 -16.87
CA ASP A 106 10.55 -14.06 -16.48
C ASP A 106 11.63 -15.16 -16.59
N LYS A 107 12.30 -15.24 -17.76
CA LYS A 107 13.43 -16.18 -17.98
C LYS A 107 14.55 -16.01 -16.95
N THR A 108 14.95 -14.78 -16.68
CA THR A 108 16.02 -14.47 -15.71
C THR A 108 15.62 -14.81 -14.27
N LEU A 109 14.35 -14.64 -13.91
CA LEU A 109 13.83 -14.99 -12.59
C LEU A 109 13.76 -16.51 -12.42
N GLN A 110 13.30 -17.22 -13.46
CA GLN A 110 13.26 -18.68 -13.50
C GLN A 110 14.66 -19.30 -13.36
N ASP A 111 15.65 -18.77 -14.08
CA ASP A 111 17.06 -19.23 -14.00
C ASP A 111 17.66 -19.04 -12.60
N ARG A 112 17.15 -18.08 -11.83
CA ARG A 112 17.57 -17.80 -10.43
C ARG A 112 16.77 -18.58 -9.40
N GLY A 113 15.84 -19.44 -9.82
CA GLY A 113 14.96 -20.20 -8.92
C GLY A 113 13.82 -19.38 -8.32
N CYS A 114 13.59 -18.15 -8.81
CA CYS A 114 12.47 -17.30 -8.40
C CYS A 114 11.26 -17.56 -9.29
N GLY A 115 10.45 -18.56 -8.94
CA GLY A 115 9.20 -18.86 -9.65
C GLY A 115 8.12 -17.81 -9.39
N ILE A 116 7.42 -17.39 -10.44
CA ILE A 116 6.26 -16.50 -10.31
C ILE A 116 5.07 -17.31 -9.77
N PRO A 117 4.37 -16.84 -8.73
CA PRO A 117 3.20 -17.52 -8.19
C PRO A 117 2.13 -17.77 -9.26
N GLU A 118 1.42 -18.89 -9.16
CA GLU A 118 0.39 -19.31 -10.14
C GLU A 118 -0.66 -18.23 -10.38
N MET A 119 -1.04 -17.51 -9.31
CA MET A 119 -2.00 -16.41 -9.37
C MET A 119 -1.55 -15.24 -10.24
N PHE A 120 -0.27 -15.14 -10.61
CA PHE A 120 0.22 -14.08 -11.50
C PHE A 120 0.55 -14.59 -12.91
N LYS A 121 0.49 -15.91 -13.14
CA LYS A 121 0.77 -16.47 -14.48
C LYS A 121 -0.24 -16.02 -15.54
N HIS A 122 -1.49 -15.78 -15.15
CA HIS A 122 -2.50 -15.26 -16.08
C HIS A 122 -2.29 -13.79 -16.44
N LEU A 123 -1.43 -13.07 -15.71
CA LEU A 123 -1.07 -11.67 -15.94
C LEU A 123 0.28 -11.52 -16.67
N GLN A 124 0.75 -12.58 -17.33
CA GLN A 124 2.00 -12.61 -18.11
C GLN A 124 1.76 -12.41 -19.61
N GLY A 125 2.79 -12.00 -20.34
CA GLY A 125 2.79 -11.85 -21.80
C GLY A 125 2.38 -10.48 -22.32
N TYR A 126 2.21 -9.48 -21.45
CA TYR A 126 1.88 -8.10 -21.81
C TYR A 126 3.13 -7.33 -22.21
N ASN A 127 4.23 -7.49 -21.45
CA ASN A 127 5.54 -6.94 -21.72
C ASN A 127 6.33 -7.89 -22.63
N LYS A 128 6.23 -7.69 -23.94
CA LYS A 128 7.04 -8.40 -24.94
C LYS A 128 8.22 -7.51 -25.36
N PRO A 129 9.38 -7.58 -24.67
CA PRO A 129 10.52 -6.71 -24.94
C PRO A 129 11.08 -6.90 -26.36
N GLU A 130 10.86 -8.05 -26.99
CA GLU A 130 11.26 -8.35 -28.37
C GLU A 130 10.50 -7.51 -29.41
N ILE A 131 9.28 -7.08 -29.10
CA ILE A 131 8.44 -6.26 -29.98
C ILE A 131 8.71 -4.77 -29.74
N THR A 132 9.00 -4.39 -28.50
CA THR A 132 9.32 -3.01 -28.14
C THR A 132 10.81 -2.74 -28.37
N LYS A 133 11.17 -2.14 -29.52
CA LYS A 133 12.53 -1.71 -29.93
C LYS A 133 13.27 -0.75 -28.96
N HIS A 134 12.85 -0.60 -27.70
CA HIS A 134 13.38 0.39 -26.74
C HIS A 134 14.27 -0.19 -25.62
N ARG A 135 15.04 -1.25 -25.93
CA ARG A 135 16.11 -1.75 -25.06
C ARG A 135 17.22 -0.71 -24.75
N LYS A 136 17.23 0.45 -25.42
CA LYS A 136 18.18 1.56 -25.16
C LYS A 136 17.84 2.46 -23.97
N ARG A 137 16.65 2.37 -23.33
CA ARG A 137 16.29 3.26 -22.20
C ARG A 137 16.86 2.80 -20.86
N VAL A 138 17.13 1.51 -20.68
CA VAL A 138 17.69 0.96 -19.44
C VAL A 138 19.12 1.43 -19.22
N TYR A 139 19.95 1.46 -20.26
CA TYR A 139 21.34 1.96 -20.17
C TYR A 139 21.40 3.42 -19.70
N ASN A 140 20.57 4.30 -20.29
CA ASN A 140 20.52 5.71 -19.89
C ASN A 140 19.96 5.91 -18.48
N ALA A 141 19.02 5.07 -18.04
CA ALA A 141 18.51 5.09 -16.67
C ALA A 141 19.58 4.64 -15.67
N LEU A 142 20.33 3.59 -15.98
CA LEU A 142 21.43 3.09 -15.15
C LEU A 142 22.58 4.10 -15.08
N LEU A 143 22.92 4.77 -16.18
CA LEU A 143 23.94 5.82 -16.21
C LEU A 143 23.56 6.98 -15.27
N ARG A 144 22.29 7.42 -15.35
CA ARG A 144 21.76 8.48 -14.47
C ARG A 144 21.73 8.07 -13.00
N LEU A 145 21.40 6.82 -12.71
CA LEU A 145 21.44 6.29 -11.35
C LEU A 145 22.87 6.28 -10.80
N ALA A 146 23.84 5.83 -11.60
CA ALA A 146 25.25 5.83 -11.22
C ALA A 146 25.77 7.25 -10.93
N ASP A 147 25.45 8.22 -11.77
CA ASP A 147 25.81 9.63 -11.56
C ASP A 147 25.20 10.20 -10.27
N ASN A 148 23.95 9.86 -9.97
CA ASN A 148 23.28 10.30 -8.76
C ASN A 148 23.89 9.68 -7.50
N LEU A 149 24.19 8.36 -7.52
CA LEU A 149 24.86 7.69 -6.40
C LEU A 149 26.23 8.30 -6.13
N ARG A 150 27.00 8.63 -7.18
CA ARG A 150 28.29 9.31 -7.03
C ARG A 150 28.16 10.69 -6.39
N LYS A 151 27.13 11.46 -6.76
CA LYS A 151 26.86 12.77 -6.14
C LYS A 151 26.51 12.62 -4.65
N TYR A 152 25.71 11.63 -4.29
CA TYR A 152 25.37 11.37 -2.89
C TYR A 152 26.57 10.93 -2.06
N ALA A 153 27.45 10.08 -2.60
CA ALA A 153 28.68 9.69 -1.93
C ALA A 153 29.56 10.90 -1.60
N ASN A 154 29.81 11.77 -2.59
CA ASN A 154 30.58 13.00 -2.39
C ASN A 154 29.94 13.94 -1.37
N TYR A 155 28.61 14.08 -1.40
CA TYR A 155 27.89 14.89 -0.40
C TYR A 155 28.08 14.35 1.02
N LEU A 156 28.02 13.03 1.21
CA LEU A 156 28.27 12.41 2.52
C LEU A 156 29.72 12.62 2.98
N ASP A 157 30.70 12.52 2.08
CA ASP A 157 32.11 12.79 2.38
C ASP A 157 32.32 14.26 2.79
N GLU A 158 31.66 15.20 2.11
CA GLU A 158 31.69 16.63 2.45
C GLU A 158 31.07 16.91 3.83
N GLN A 159 29.95 16.25 4.17
CA GLN A 159 29.33 16.37 5.49
C GLN A 159 30.24 15.77 6.58
N LEU A 160 30.88 14.63 6.32
CA LEU A 160 31.83 14.02 7.24
C LEU A 160 33.02 14.95 7.51
N ALA A 161 33.64 15.49 6.47
CA ALA A 161 34.75 16.44 6.60
C ALA A 161 34.35 17.74 7.34
N ALA A 162 33.11 18.22 7.14
CA ALA A 162 32.56 19.37 7.86
C ALA A 162 32.34 19.09 9.36
N THR A 163 31.98 17.86 9.73
CA THR A 163 31.85 17.46 11.14
C THR A 163 33.20 17.33 11.83
N GLU A 164 34.20 16.75 11.16
CA GLU A 164 35.56 16.58 11.70
C GLU A 164 36.25 17.94 11.93
N THR A 165 36.10 18.89 11.00
CA THR A 165 36.63 20.25 11.14
C THR A 165 35.93 21.07 12.23
N SER A 166 34.65 20.81 12.47
CA SER A 166 33.88 21.44 13.56
C SER A 166 34.22 20.87 14.94
N GLN A 167 34.57 19.58 15.03
CA GLN A 167 35.05 18.95 16.27
C GLN A 167 36.47 19.40 16.64
N ALA A 168 37.34 19.64 15.64
CA ALA A 168 38.72 20.11 15.86
C ALA A 168 38.80 21.56 16.41
N ARG A 169 37.77 22.40 16.23
CA ARG A 169 37.70 23.75 16.84
C ARG A 169 37.17 23.77 18.28
N LYS A 170 36.70 22.64 18.81
CA LYS A 170 36.08 22.54 20.14
C LYS A 170 37.01 22.01 21.24
N ILE A 171 38.31 21.88 20.99
CA ILE A 171 39.28 21.66 22.06
C ILE A 171 39.80 23.04 22.49
N PRO A 172 39.40 23.58 23.66
CA PRO A 172 40.15 24.67 24.26
C PRO A 172 41.55 24.11 24.53
N ARG A 173 42.59 24.81 24.04
CA ARG A 173 43.88 24.73 24.72
C ARG A 173 43.62 25.21 26.15
N THR A 174 43.45 24.28 27.07
CA THR A 174 43.66 24.58 28.47
C THR A 174 45.16 24.81 28.60
N ASP A 175 45.54 26.08 28.60
CA ASP A 175 46.78 26.51 29.22
C ASP A 175 46.78 25.94 30.64
N VAL A 176 47.67 24.99 30.89
CA VAL A 176 48.01 24.55 32.24
C VAL A 176 49.19 25.40 32.65
N ASP A 177 48.90 26.66 32.95
CA ASP A 177 49.66 27.45 33.91
C ASP A 177 48.73 27.62 35.11
N GLU A 178 49.09 27.06 36.27
CA GLU A 178 49.24 27.81 37.52
C GLU A 178 49.26 26.94 38.80
N TRP A 179 50.32 27.18 39.60
CA TRP A 179 50.49 27.01 41.05
C TRP A 179 50.40 25.60 41.68
N GLN A 180 51.57 24.98 41.89
CA GLN A 180 52.12 24.66 43.22
C GLN A 180 53.62 24.37 43.16
#